data_AF-S8EGL3-F1
#
_entry.id   AF-S8EGL3-F1
#
_cell.length_a   1.000
_cell.length_b   1.000
_cell.length_c   1.000
_cell.angle_alpha   90.00
_cell.angle_beta   90.00
_cell.angle_gamma   90.00
#
_symmetry.space_group_name_H-M   'P 1'
#
loop_
_entity.id
_entity.type
_entity.pdbx_description
1 polymer ?
#
loop_
_entity_poly.entity_id
_entity_poly.type
_entity_poly.pdbx_seq_one_letter_code
_entity_poly.pdbx_strand_id
1 'polypeptide(L)'
;MPRSSSTAGAESDLIIKDEVVRTLGSELTKVRAAQGQLQTENERLRHQLEETSLALRTLEEKEKERAKAAEDVVSSEVHEQARRELETVIRERKKERADHQSALEEITTRHTKLQEKYNKKKDSAQEAQAELERLQELTASAVAQLSSGAGESVLKKRKSRADDDSAEVVSTSSATGAEDRRHEQPHRHEQPQQQGQPQRHEQPQRYEQPQRYEHPPRHEQPQHTLPRRPVPLALPRNLGRHPIRKPSPTGLSGEALDVRAFLSIGAGGHPGDPRLERYDKARGNGCWMDIHSKLLQAKLERKMKYCPDESLIWSTCSPVQCIFMHPVHSYVSESQSYKPYDYNDHMRPRATRDFCVSKEGNPVTIYYCGAFRCVGTLEVTTGELIELGLPPQGAWLDVLVNNIFVSGTFSPNGGLTMRQFLRQACHEGKILVRCHKLQYIARNEAISRIFAECASGASARPLNQSGEQASDDANSREWKKPRQV
;
A
#
# COMPACT_ATOMS: atom_id res chain seq x y z
N MET A 1 1.84 -10.63 81.74
CA MET A 1 1.06 -10.47 80.49
C MET A 1 2.01 -10.64 79.30
N PRO A 2 2.23 -11.86 78.78
CA PRO A 2 3.09 -12.05 77.63
C PRO A 2 2.29 -11.76 76.35
N ARG A 3 2.72 -10.73 75.60
CA ARG A 3 2.30 -10.50 74.22
C ARG A 3 3.19 -11.37 73.34
N SER A 4 2.78 -12.61 73.12
CA SER A 4 3.47 -13.54 72.24
C SER A 4 2.83 -13.55 70.85
N SER A 5 3.72 -13.58 69.86
CA SER A 5 3.59 -14.33 68.60
C SER A 5 2.45 -13.96 67.65
N SER A 6 2.71 -13.01 66.74
CA SER A 6 1.92 -12.88 65.49
C SER A 6 2.76 -12.53 64.25
N THR A 7 4.09 -12.47 64.34
CA THR A 7 4.95 -12.10 63.21
C THR A 7 5.28 -13.27 62.26
N ALA A 8 5.06 -14.52 62.68
CA ALA A 8 5.39 -15.71 61.87
C ALA A 8 4.49 -15.87 60.62
N GLY A 9 3.29 -15.28 60.59
CA GLY A 9 2.40 -15.35 59.42
C GLY A 9 2.89 -14.50 58.23
N ALA A 10 3.53 -13.36 58.50
CA ALA A 10 3.94 -12.42 57.45
C ALA A 10 5.11 -12.93 56.60
N GLU A 11 6.02 -13.73 57.17
CA GLU A 11 7.11 -14.35 56.40
C GLU A 11 6.60 -15.45 55.47
N SER A 12 5.59 -16.23 55.88
CA SER A 12 5.03 -17.28 55.03
C SER A 12 4.33 -16.73 53.79
N ASP A 13 3.65 -15.59 53.91
CA ASP A 13 2.98 -14.93 52.79
C ASP A 13 3.96 -14.34 51.76
N LEU A 14 5.13 -13.86 52.20
CA LEU A 14 6.18 -13.38 51.30
C LEU A 14 6.79 -14.53 50.51
N ILE A 15 7.07 -15.67 51.15
CA ILE A 15 7.61 -16.86 50.49
C ILE A 15 6.64 -17.39 49.43
N ILE A 16 5.34 -17.44 49.72
CA ILE A 16 4.32 -17.89 48.76
C ILE A 16 4.24 -16.93 47.57
N LYS A 17 4.28 -15.61 47.81
CA LYS A 17 4.25 -14.60 46.73
C LYS A 17 5.45 -14.70 45.81
N ASP A 18 6.66 -14.85 46.37
CA ASP A 18 7.89 -14.99 45.57
C ASP A 18 7.85 -16.27 44.71
N GLU A 19 7.32 -17.38 45.24
CA GLU A 19 7.18 -18.63 44.49
C GLU A 19 6.14 -18.51 43.36
N VAL A 20 5.03 -17.80 43.60
CA VAL A 20 4.02 -17.51 42.57
C VAL A 20 4.60 -16.63 41.47
N VAL A 21 5.32 -15.56 41.82
CA VAL A 21 5.98 -14.67 40.85
C VAL A 21 7.02 -15.44 40.03
N ARG A 22 7.82 -16.30 40.68
CA ARG A 22 8.81 -17.16 40.01
C ARG A 22 8.15 -18.13 39.04
N THR A 23 7.06 -18.76 39.45
CA THR A 23 6.31 -19.72 38.62
C THR A 23 5.68 -19.01 37.41
N LEU A 24 4.98 -17.90 37.63
CA LEU A 24 4.38 -17.09 36.56
C LEU A 24 5.43 -16.53 35.59
N GLY A 25 6.59 -16.08 36.09
CA GLY A 25 7.71 -15.63 35.26
C GLY A 25 8.26 -16.74 34.37
N SER A 26 8.35 -17.97 34.89
CA SER A 26 8.79 -19.13 34.11
C SER A 26 7.78 -19.51 33.01
N GLU A 27 6.47 -19.47 33.31
CA GLU A 27 5.41 -19.74 32.33
C GLU A 27 5.33 -18.65 31.25
N LEU A 28 5.46 -17.38 31.62
CA LEU A 28 5.50 -16.27 30.66
C LEU A 28 6.68 -16.43 29.68
N THR A 29 7.83 -16.89 30.17
CA THR A 29 9.01 -17.17 29.35
C THR A 29 8.74 -18.31 28.37
N LYS A 30 8.08 -19.39 28.81
CA LYS A 30 7.66 -20.51 27.94
C LYS A 30 6.65 -20.06 26.89
N VAL A 31 5.68 -19.22 27.25
CA VAL A 31 4.68 -18.68 26.31
C VAL A 31 5.35 -17.81 25.24
N ARG A 32 6.29 -16.93 25.62
CA ARG A 32 7.06 -16.11 24.66
C ARG A 32 7.92 -16.96 23.73
N ALA A 33 8.57 -18.01 24.24
CA ALA A 33 9.33 -18.94 23.41
C ALA A 33 8.42 -19.67 22.40
N ALA A 34 7.26 -20.15 22.84
CA ALA A 34 6.27 -20.79 21.97
C ALA A 34 5.67 -19.82 20.94
N GLN A 35 5.50 -18.54 21.30
CA GLN A 35 5.07 -17.49 20.38
C GLN A 35 6.11 -17.25 19.28
N GLY A 36 7.39 -17.18 19.63
CA GLY A 36 8.48 -17.06 18.67
C GLY A 36 8.53 -18.23 17.68
N GLN A 37 8.39 -19.47 18.16
CA GLN A 37 8.34 -20.66 17.31
C GLN A 37 7.16 -20.62 16.33
N LEU A 38 5.96 -20.24 16.79
CA LEU A 38 4.78 -20.10 15.94
C LEU A 38 4.95 -19.00 14.89
N GLN A 39 5.64 -17.91 15.22
CA GLN A 39 5.91 -16.83 14.28
C GLN A 39 6.87 -17.29 13.17
N THR A 40 7.97 -17.97 13.52
CA THR A 40 8.90 -18.55 12.55
C THR A 40 8.23 -19.58 11.65
N GLU A 41 7.34 -20.42 12.21
CA GLU A 41 6.58 -21.38 11.41
C GLU A 41 5.59 -20.69 10.45
N ASN A 42 4.95 -19.59 10.88
CA ASN A 42 4.07 -18.80 10.02
C ASN A 42 4.83 -18.18 8.85
N GLU A 43 6.00 -17.59 9.10
CA GLU A 43 6.88 -17.04 8.06
C GLU A 43 7.33 -18.13 7.06
N ARG A 44 7.70 -19.31 7.56
CA ARG A 44 8.04 -20.47 6.71
C ARG A 44 6.88 -20.88 5.80
N LEU A 45 5.65 -20.97 6.34
CA LEU A 45 4.47 -21.34 5.56
C LEU A 45 4.09 -20.28 4.52
N ARG A 46 4.27 -18.99 4.84
CA ARG A 46 4.07 -17.89 3.88
C ARG A 46 5.04 -17.98 2.71
N HIS A 47 6.32 -18.23 2.97
CA HIS A 47 7.30 -18.42 1.91
C HIS A 47 6.95 -19.62 1.01
N GLN A 48 6.51 -20.74 1.59
CA GLN A 48 6.06 -21.90 0.81
C GLN A 48 4.83 -21.59 -0.05
N LEU A 49 3.90 -20.76 0.45
CA LEU A 49 2.73 -20.30 -0.30
C LEU A 49 3.14 -19.42 -1.49
N GLU A 50 4.10 -18.53 -1.31
CA GLU A 50 4.63 -17.66 -2.37
C GLU A 50 5.37 -18.46 -3.44
N GLU A 51 6.20 -19.42 -3.04
CA GLU A 51 6.95 -20.30 -3.96
C GLU A 51 6.01 -21.17 -4.81
N THR A 52 5.00 -21.78 -4.18
CA THR A 52 3.98 -22.59 -4.90
C THR A 52 3.12 -21.74 -5.83
N SER A 53 2.76 -20.52 -5.43
CA SER A 53 2.02 -19.57 -6.27
C SER A 53 2.83 -19.14 -7.49
N LEU A 54 4.14 -18.93 -7.32
CA LEU A 54 5.04 -18.61 -8.43
C LEU A 54 5.16 -19.78 -9.41
N ALA A 55 5.34 -21.01 -8.90
CA ALA A 55 5.42 -22.21 -9.72
C ALA A 55 4.17 -22.41 -10.59
N LEU A 56 2.97 -22.17 -10.03
CA LEU A 56 1.71 -22.25 -10.78
C LEU A 56 1.65 -21.24 -11.94
N ARG A 57 2.05 -19.98 -11.71
CA ARG A 57 2.08 -18.96 -12.77
C ARG A 57 3.04 -19.34 -13.90
N THR A 58 4.23 -19.83 -13.57
CA THR A 58 5.19 -20.28 -14.58
C THR A 58 4.67 -21.48 -15.38
N LEU A 59 3.90 -22.38 -14.77
CA LEU A 59 3.24 -23.48 -15.49
C LEU A 59 2.14 -22.96 -16.43
N GLU A 60 1.32 -22.01 -15.99
CA GLU A 60 0.28 -21.39 -16.82
C GLU A 60 0.85 -20.65 -18.04
N GLU A 61 1.99 -19.96 -17.89
CA GLU A 61 2.68 -19.31 -19.00
C GLU A 61 3.22 -20.32 -20.02
N LYS A 62 3.88 -21.38 -19.54
CA LYS A 62 4.38 -22.47 -20.41
C LYS A 62 3.27 -23.18 -21.18
N GLU A 63 2.09 -23.31 -20.59
CA GLU A 63 0.92 -23.87 -21.30
C GLU A 63 0.42 -22.96 -22.40
N LYS A 64 0.39 -21.63 -22.18
CA LYS A 64 0.01 -20.66 -23.21
C LYS A 64 0.98 -20.69 -24.39
N GLU A 65 2.28 -20.79 -24.11
CA GLU A 65 3.30 -20.91 -25.15
C GLU A 65 3.15 -22.20 -25.97
N ARG A 66 2.88 -23.34 -25.30
CA ARG A 66 2.64 -24.62 -25.99
C ARG A 66 1.36 -24.62 -26.82
N ALA A 67 0.28 -24.00 -26.32
CA ALA A 67 -0.96 -23.85 -27.06
C ALA A 67 -0.75 -23.02 -28.34
N LYS A 68 0.03 -21.93 -28.24
CA LYS A 68 0.39 -21.10 -29.40
C LYS A 68 1.26 -21.87 -30.40
N ALA A 69 2.24 -22.64 -29.93
CA ALA A 69 3.08 -23.45 -30.82
C ALA A 69 2.32 -24.59 -31.53
N ALA A 70 1.25 -25.11 -30.93
CA ALA A 70 0.41 -26.13 -31.52
C ALA A 70 -0.49 -25.60 -32.66
N GLU A 71 -0.84 -24.31 -32.66
CA GLU A 71 -1.64 -23.69 -33.74
C GLU A 71 -0.86 -23.56 -35.06
N ASP A 72 0.47 -23.54 -35.04
CA ASP A 72 1.31 -23.25 -36.21
C ASP A 72 1.72 -24.49 -37.05
N VAL A 73 1.41 -25.73 -36.62
CA VAL A 73 1.92 -26.96 -37.26
C VAL A 73 0.80 -27.76 -37.93
N VAL A 74 0.55 -27.51 -39.22
CA VAL A 74 -0.47 -28.20 -40.03
C VAL A 74 0.15 -29.25 -40.97
N SER A 75 0.00 -30.53 -40.62
CA SER A 75 -0.01 -31.70 -41.54
C SER A 75 -0.86 -32.81 -40.91
N SER A 76 -1.85 -33.33 -41.65
CA SER A 76 -3.09 -33.91 -41.11
C SER A 76 -2.95 -35.17 -40.23
N GLU A 77 -2.01 -36.08 -40.47
CA GLU A 77 -1.88 -37.31 -39.65
C GLU A 77 -0.97 -37.11 -38.44
N VAL A 78 0.14 -36.38 -38.62
CA VAL A 78 1.01 -35.96 -37.51
C VAL A 78 0.22 -35.07 -36.55
N HIS A 79 -0.71 -34.26 -37.07
CA HIS A 79 -1.59 -33.41 -36.27
C HIS A 79 -2.60 -34.21 -35.43
N GLU A 80 -3.18 -35.30 -35.95
CA GLU A 80 -4.07 -36.13 -35.13
C GLU A 80 -3.33 -36.82 -33.97
N GLN A 81 -2.12 -37.34 -34.24
CA GLN A 81 -1.31 -37.95 -33.20
C GLN A 81 -0.86 -36.91 -32.16
N ALA A 82 -0.36 -35.76 -32.61
CA ALA A 82 0.01 -34.64 -31.74
C ALA A 82 -1.19 -34.14 -30.92
N ARG A 83 -2.40 -34.14 -31.48
CA ARG A 83 -3.63 -33.78 -30.76
C ARG A 83 -3.95 -34.77 -29.64
N ARG A 84 -3.83 -36.08 -29.86
CA ARG A 84 -4.07 -37.10 -28.82
C ARG A 84 -3.05 -37.01 -27.69
N GLU A 85 -1.78 -36.77 -28.04
CA GLU A 85 -0.71 -36.52 -27.07
C GLU A 85 -0.96 -35.23 -26.28
N LEU A 86 -1.35 -34.15 -26.95
CA LEU A 86 -1.69 -32.88 -26.32
C LEU A 86 -2.90 -33.02 -25.38
N GLU A 87 -3.95 -33.74 -25.78
CA GLU A 87 -5.11 -34.01 -24.93
C GLU A 87 -4.72 -34.80 -23.66
N THR A 88 -3.77 -35.72 -23.77
CA THR A 88 -3.22 -36.46 -22.63
C THR A 88 -2.44 -35.56 -21.69
N VAL A 89 -1.56 -34.71 -22.24
CA VAL A 89 -0.82 -33.70 -21.47
C VAL A 89 -1.78 -32.72 -20.78
N ILE A 90 -2.83 -32.26 -21.46
CA ILE A 90 -3.85 -31.37 -20.88
C ILE A 90 -4.56 -32.07 -19.71
N ARG A 91 -4.90 -33.36 -19.84
CA ARG A 91 -5.55 -34.13 -18.77
C ARG A 91 -4.64 -34.29 -17.55
N GLU A 92 -3.37 -34.62 -17.76
CA GLU A 92 -2.37 -34.73 -16.70
C GLU A 92 -2.15 -33.38 -16.00
N ARG A 93 -2.02 -32.30 -16.76
CA ARG A 93 -1.88 -30.94 -16.22
C ARG A 93 -3.10 -30.47 -15.44
N LYS A 94 -4.31 -30.83 -15.88
CA LYS A 94 -5.54 -30.55 -15.11
C LYS A 94 -5.55 -31.30 -13.78
N LYS A 95 -5.10 -32.55 -13.77
CA LYS A 95 -4.94 -33.34 -12.54
C LYS A 95 -3.90 -32.71 -11.61
N GLU A 96 -2.71 -32.36 -12.13
CA GLU A 96 -1.67 -31.66 -11.34
C GLU A 96 -2.19 -30.34 -10.75
N ARG A 97 -2.95 -29.55 -11.52
CA ARG A 97 -3.57 -28.32 -11.01
C ARG A 97 -4.60 -28.59 -9.91
N ALA A 98 -5.41 -29.64 -10.04
CA ALA A 98 -6.34 -30.05 -8.99
C ALA A 98 -5.59 -30.48 -7.71
N ASP A 99 -4.51 -31.23 -7.85
CA ASP A 99 -3.67 -31.66 -6.72
C ASP A 99 -2.99 -30.45 -6.04
N HIS A 100 -2.46 -29.50 -6.81
CA HIS A 100 -1.91 -28.25 -6.28
C HIS A 100 -2.96 -27.37 -5.60
N GLN A 101 -4.15 -27.26 -6.18
CA GLN A 101 -5.27 -26.53 -5.59
C GLN A 101 -5.68 -27.15 -4.24
N SER A 102 -5.78 -28.48 -4.18
CA SER A 102 -6.06 -29.20 -2.94
C SER A 102 -4.97 -28.96 -1.88
N ALA A 103 -3.69 -28.92 -2.27
CA ALA A 103 -2.59 -28.64 -1.36
C ALA A 103 -2.62 -27.19 -0.83
N LEU A 104 -2.99 -26.21 -1.66
CA LEU A 104 -3.16 -24.81 -1.26
C LEU A 104 -4.30 -24.64 -0.25
N GLU A 105 -5.42 -25.32 -0.46
CA GLU A 105 -6.56 -25.33 0.48
C GLU A 105 -6.17 -25.95 1.83
N GLU A 106 -5.37 -27.02 1.81
CA GLU A 106 -4.84 -27.63 3.03
C GLU A 106 -3.90 -26.67 3.78
N ILE A 107 -2.95 -26.03 3.09
CA ILE A 107 -2.02 -25.06 3.70
C ILE A 107 -2.79 -23.87 4.28
N THR A 108 -3.78 -23.37 3.56
CA THR A 108 -4.64 -22.26 4.01
C THR A 108 -5.39 -22.64 5.28
N THR A 109 -5.97 -23.85 5.32
CA THR A 109 -6.66 -24.38 6.51
C THR A 109 -5.72 -24.56 7.70
N ARG A 110 -4.46 -24.96 7.47
CA ARG A 110 -3.44 -25.05 8.53
C ARG A 110 -3.05 -23.65 9.03
N HIS A 111 -2.87 -22.69 8.14
CA HIS A 111 -2.52 -21.32 8.49
C HIS A 111 -3.63 -20.66 9.33
N THR A 112 -4.91 -20.80 8.97
CA THR A 112 -6.02 -20.24 9.75
C THR A 112 -6.08 -20.84 11.16
N LYS A 113 -5.92 -22.16 11.30
CA LYS A 113 -5.85 -22.83 12.62
C LYS A 113 -4.68 -22.34 13.47
N LEU A 114 -3.51 -22.12 12.88
CA LEU A 114 -2.36 -21.57 13.60
C LEU A 114 -2.58 -20.11 14.00
N GLN A 115 -3.22 -19.31 13.15
CA GLN A 115 -3.56 -17.92 13.43
C GLN A 115 -4.57 -17.80 14.59
N GLU A 116 -5.59 -18.66 14.63
CA GLU A 116 -6.52 -18.76 15.76
C GLU A 116 -5.81 -19.14 17.06
N LYS A 117 -4.91 -20.12 17.02
CA LYS A 117 -4.08 -20.50 18.18
C LYS A 117 -3.18 -19.36 18.66
N TYR A 118 -2.59 -18.61 17.74
CA TYR A 118 -1.77 -17.45 18.05
C TYR A 118 -2.59 -16.36 18.73
N ASN A 119 -3.76 -16.02 18.17
CA ASN A 119 -4.66 -15.03 18.76
C ASN A 119 -5.11 -15.44 20.16
N LYS A 120 -5.52 -16.71 20.34
CA LYS A 120 -5.89 -17.23 21.67
C LYS A 120 -4.75 -17.11 22.69
N LYS A 121 -3.51 -17.43 22.31
CA LYS A 121 -2.34 -17.27 23.20
C LYS A 121 -2.02 -15.80 23.48
N LYS A 122 -2.20 -14.92 22.49
CA LYS A 122 -2.04 -13.47 22.66
C LYS A 122 -3.05 -12.93 23.67
N ASP A 123 -4.30 -13.33 23.57
CA ASP A 123 -5.36 -12.91 24.49
C ASP A 123 -5.07 -13.41 25.91
N SER A 124 -4.68 -14.68 26.08
CA SER A 124 -4.26 -15.21 27.39
C SER A 124 -3.01 -14.52 27.96
N ALA A 125 -2.07 -14.10 27.12
CA ALA A 125 -0.90 -13.34 27.57
C ALA A 125 -1.28 -11.91 28.01
N GLN A 126 -2.23 -11.27 27.33
CA GLN A 126 -2.77 -9.97 27.72
C GLN A 126 -3.54 -10.05 29.04
N GLU A 127 -4.34 -11.10 29.24
CA GLU A 127 -5.04 -11.36 30.50
C GLU A 127 -4.06 -11.59 31.66
N ALA A 128 -3.03 -12.41 31.46
CA ALA A 128 -1.97 -12.63 32.45
C ALA A 128 -1.20 -11.35 32.78
N GLN A 129 -0.97 -10.47 31.79
CA GLN A 129 -0.35 -9.16 32.01
C GLN A 129 -1.26 -8.24 32.83
N ALA A 130 -2.56 -8.19 32.53
CA ALA A 130 -3.52 -7.38 33.30
C ALA A 130 -3.62 -7.84 34.76
N GLU A 131 -3.58 -9.15 35.03
CA GLU A 131 -3.58 -9.68 36.40
C GLU A 131 -2.28 -9.34 37.15
N LEU A 132 -1.13 -9.36 36.45
CA LEU A 132 0.14 -8.92 37.03
C LEU A 132 0.10 -7.44 37.43
N GLU A 133 -0.42 -6.57 36.58
CA GLU A 133 -0.58 -5.13 36.85
C GLU A 133 -1.51 -4.91 38.06
N ARG A 134 -2.64 -5.64 38.13
CA ARG A 134 -3.55 -5.62 39.29
C ARG A 134 -2.87 -6.05 40.59
N LEU A 135 -2.04 -7.11 40.56
CA LEU A 135 -1.29 -7.56 41.74
C LEU A 135 -0.22 -6.55 42.17
N GLN A 136 0.42 -5.85 41.21
CA GLN A 136 1.36 -4.77 41.50
C GLN A 136 0.68 -3.58 42.18
N GLU A 137 -0.51 -3.18 41.71
CA GLU A 137 -1.31 -2.12 42.33
C GLU A 137 -1.73 -2.46 43.77
N LEU A 138 -2.20 -3.70 44.00
CA LEU A 138 -2.54 -4.17 45.35
C LEU A 138 -1.32 -4.17 46.27
N THR A 139 -0.16 -4.57 45.77
CA THR A 139 1.09 -4.56 46.53
C THR A 139 1.53 -3.14 46.85
N ALA A 140 1.47 -2.23 45.89
CA ALA A 140 1.78 -0.81 46.10
C ALA A 140 0.85 -0.16 47.13
N SER A 141 -0.45 -0.49 47.08
CA SER A 141 -1.44 -0.03 48.07
C SER A 141 -1.13 -0.56 49.48
N ALA A 142 -0.80 -1.84 49.61
CA ALA A 142 -0.44 -2.44 50.90
C ALA A 142 0.85 -1.82 51.48
N VAL A 143 1.86 -1.58 50.65
CA VAL A 143 3.11 -0.91 51.07
C VAL A 143 2.83 0.52 51.53
N ALA A 144 1.96 1.26 50.83
CA ALA A 144 1.57 2.61 51.23
C ALA A 144 0.86 2.62 52.59
N GLN A 145 -0.04 1.67 52.85
CA GLN A 145 -0.71 1.53 54.15
C GLN A 145 0.28 1.24 55.29
N LEU A 146 1.25 0.35 55.06
CA LEU A 146 2.30 0.04 56.05
C LEU A 146 3.21 1.25 56.33
N SER A 147 3.53 2.05 55.31
CA SER A 147 4.35 3.26 55.48
C SER A 147 3.62 4.37 56.26
N SER A 148 2.28 4.44 56.16
CA SER A 148 1.49 5.46 56.86
C SER A 148 1.31 5.20 58.36
N GLY A 149 1.50 3.96 58.82
CA GLY A 149 1.30 3.57 60.23
C GLY A 149 2.52 3.72 61.14
N ALA A 150 3.71 4.05 60.60
CA ALA A 150 4.97 3.98 61.35
C ALA A 150 5.59 5.34 61.76
N GLY A 151 4.92 6.47 61.49
CA GLY A 151 5.59 7.78 61.56
C GLY A 151 4.79 8.89 62.24
N GLU A 152 4.41 8.74 63.51
CA GLU A 152 3.91 9.92 64.26
C GLU A 152 4.29 9.99 65.75
N SER A 153 5.25 9.18 66.21
CA SER A 153 5.80 9.36 67.56
C SER A 153 7.32 9.25 67.56
N VAL A 154 7.95 10.26 68.17
CA VAL A 154 9.39 10.37 68.48
C VAL A 154 10.24 11.05 67.39
N LEU A 155 10.15 12.37 67.31
CA LEU A 155 11.30 13.25 67.01
C LEU A 155 11.07 14.64 67.63
N LYS A 156 10.93 14.66 68.96
CA LYS A 156 11.25 15.84 69.77
C LYS A 156 12.67 15.66 70.29
N LYS A 157 13.47 16.73 70.17
CA LYS A 157 14.69 17.03 70.95
C LYS A 157 16.03 16.57 70.31
N ARG A 158 16.66 17.47 69.55
CA ARG A 158 17.93 18.09 69.96
C ARG A 158 18.30 19.29 69.10
N LYS A 159 18.33 20.43 69.79
CA LYS A 159 18.87 21.73 69.43
C LYS A 159 20.29 21.76 69.98
N SER A 160 21.31 22.05 69.15
CA SER A 160 22.47 22.86 69.52
C SER A 160 23.57 22.82 68.44
N ARG A 161 24.02 24.04 68.07
CA ARG A 161 25.40 24.46 67.71
C ARG A 161 26.02 23.84 66.46
N ALA A 162 26.95 24.47 65.76
CA ALA A 162 27.47 25.83 65.61
C ALA A 162 28.60 25.66 64.58
N ASP A 163 28.78 26.65 63.71
CA ASP A 163 30.02 27.14 63.10
C ASP A 163 30.93 26.23 62.24
N ASP A 164 31.50 26.90 61.23
CA ASP A 164 32.72 26.64 60.45
C ASP A 164 32.77 25.35 59.61
N ASP A 165 33.14 25.33 58.33
CA ASP A 165 34.21 26.06 57.68
C ASP A 165 34.19 25.77 56.16
N SER A 166 34.60 26.78 55.40
CA SER A 166 35.20 26.84 54.06
C SER A 166 35.31 25.59 53.18
N ALA A 167 34.89 25.73 51.91
CA ALA A 167 35.83 25.63 50.76
C ALA A 167 35.17 26.06 49.44
N GLU A 168 35.82 27.04 48.81
CA GLU A 168 35.64 27.47 47.42
C GLU A 168 35.71 26.31 46.43
N VAL A 169 34.89 26.34 45.36
CA VAL A 169 35.39 26.11 43.99
C VAL A 169 34.64 27.01 43.01
N VAL A 170 35.43 27.92 42.46
CA VAL A 170 35.30 28.74 41.25
C VAL A 170 34.62 28.02 40.07
N SER A 171 33.73 28.70 39.34
CA SER A 171 33.82 28.88 37.86
C SER A 171 32.62 29.62 37.24
N THR A 172 32.90 30.88 36.88
CA THR A 172 32.63 31.55 35.58
C THR A 172 31.22 31.58 34.96
N SER A 173 30.57 32.74 35.13
CA SER A 173 30.08 33.67 34.09
C SER A 173 29.56 33.17 32.73
N SER A 174 28.29 33.47 32.43
CA SER A 174 27.80 34.28 31.28
C SER A 174 26.27 34.11 31.18
N ALA A 175 25.47 35.08 31.60
CA ALA A 175 24.98 36.21 30.80
C ALA A 175 24.32 35.78 29.48
N THR A 176 22.98 35.68 29.46
CA THR A 176 22.06 36.47 28.61
C THR A 176 20.66 35.83 28.57
N GLY A 177 19.63 36.67 28.48
CA GLY A 177 18.37 36.30 27.85
C GLY A 177 17.21 36.00 28.79
N ALA A 178 16.60 37.06 29.30
CA ALA A 178 15.23 37.03 29.79
C ALA A 178 14.28 36.68 28.64
N GLU A 179 13.60 35.53 28.73
CA GLU A 179 12.36 35.30 27.98
C GLU A 179 11.26 34.81 28.93
N ASP A 180 10.28 35.70 29.03
CA ASP A 180 8.99 35.63 29.71
C ASP A 180 8.18 34.43 29.20
N ARG A 181 8.25 33.30 29.90
CA ARG A 181 7.40 32.13 29.65
C ARG A 181 6.07 32.30 30.38
N ARG A 182 5.09 32.87 29.69
CA ARG A 182 3.68 32.71 30.04
C ARG A 182 3.29 31.23 29.96
N HIS A 183 3.02 30.64 31.11
CA HIS A 183 2.36 29.34 31.20
C HIS A 183 0.89 29.50 30.83
N GLU A 184 0.54 29.15 29.59
CA GLU A 184 -0.84 28.85 29.22
C GLU A 184 -1.28 27.57 29.94
N GLN A 185 -2.44 27.68 30.59
CA GLN A 185 -3.08 26.61 31.33
C GLN A 185 -3.43 25.43 30.41
N PRO A 186 -3.27 24.17 30.85
CA PRO A 186 -3.77 23.03 30.09
C PRO A 186 -5.30 23.02 30.14
N HIS A 187 -5.92 23.15 28.97
CA HIS A 187 -7.35 22.96 28.78
C HIS A 187 -7.78 21.58 29.28
N ARG A 188 -8.68 21.61 30.28
CA ARG A 188 -9.51 20.50 30.74
C ARG A 188 -10.06 19.72 29.54
N HIS A 189 -9.68 18.44 29.43
CA HIS A 189 -10.36 17.51 28.54
C HIS A 189 -11.77 17.25 29.08
N GLU A 190 -12.78 17.59 28.29
CA GLU A 190 -14.16 17.16 28.51
C GLU A 190 -14.26 15.64 28.35
N GLN A 191 -15.03 15.03 29.25
CA GLN A 191 -15.29 13.60 29.29
C GLN A 191 -15.91 13.10 27.97
N PRO A 192 -15.46 11.96 27.41
CA PRO A 192 -16.18 11.33 26.32
C PRO A 192 -17.55 10.89 26.82
N GLN A 193 -18.59 11.38 26.15
CA GLN A 193 -19.97 10.91 26.33
C GLN A 193 -20.02 9.40 26.15
N GLN A 194 -20.68 8.73 27.09
CA GLN A 194 -20.91 7.29 27.09
C GLN A 194 -21.57 6.88 25.77
N GLN A 195 -20.85 6.14 24.94
CA GLN A 195 -21.45 5.45 23.80
C GLN A 195 -22.44 4.42 24.34
N GLY A 196 -23.69 4.56 23.89
CA GLY A 196 -24.79 3.65 24.21
C GLY A 196 -24.46 2.20 23.88
N GLN A 197 -25.09 1.31 24.66
CA GLN A 197 -24.88 -0.13 24.59
C GLN A 197 -25.00 -0.68 23.16
N PRO A 198 -24.08 -1.58 22.74
CA PRO A 198 -24.24 -2.27 21.47
C PRO A 198 -25.49 -3.16 21.53
N GLN A 199 -26.40 -2.94 20.57
CA GLN A 199 -27.55 -3.82 20.34
C GLN A 199 -27.04 -5.25 20.15
N ARG A 200 -27.52 -6.15 21.01
CA ARG A 200 -27.31 -7.60 20.89
C ARG A 200 -27.72 -8.04 19.49
N HIS A 201 -26.76 -8.48 18.69
CA HIS A 201 -27.04 -9.20 17.46
C HIS A 201 -27.67 -10.55 17.83
N GLU A 202 -28.83 -10.81 17.26
CA GLU A 202 -29.50 -12.11 17.31
C GLU A 202 -28.58 -13.18 16.71
N GLN A 203 -28.63 -14.38 17.31
CA GLN A 203 -27.77 -15.50 16.94
C GLN A 203 -27.98 -15.91 15.47
N PRO A 204 -26.90 -16.18 14.71
CA PRO A 204 -27.03 -16.78 13.40
C PRO A 204 -27.69 -18.16 13.51
N GLN A 205 -28.72 -18.39 12.71
CA GLN A 205 -29.37 -19.69 12.58
C GLN A 205 -28.33 -20.77 12.25
N ARG A 206 -28.40 -21.88 12.98
CA ARG A 206 -27.56 -23.07 12.78
C ARG A 206 -27.66 -23.52 11.33
N TYR A 207 -26.54 -23.49 10.60
CA TYR A 207 -26.40 -24.22 9.35
C TYR A 207 -26.35 -25.72 9.65
N GLU A 208 -27.23 -26.47 8.98
CA GLU A 208 -27.19 -27.94 8.97
C GLU A 208 -25.89 -28.44 8.33
N GLN A 209 -25.32 -29.50 8.91
CA GLN A 209 -24.04 -30.07 8.51
C GLN A 209 -24.09 -30.61 7.07
N PRO A 210 -23.09 -30.32 6.22
CA PRO A 210 -22.93 -31.03 4.96
C PRO A 210 -22.59 -32.51 5.22
N GLN A 211 -23.28 -33.39 4.49
CA GLN A 211 -23.07 -34.82 4.53
C GLN A 211 -21.61 -35.17 4.18
N ARG A 212 -21.04 -36.09 4.97
CA ARG A 212 -19.67 -36.59 4.81
C ARG A 212 -19.51 -37.23 3.42
N TYR A 213 -18.59 -36.70 2.63
CA TYR A 213 -18.05 -37.41 1.47
C TYR A 213 -17.07 -38.49 1.95
N GLU A 214 -17.28 -39.72 1.49
CA GLU A 214 -16.35 -40.83 1.68
C GLU A 214 -15.07 -40.60 0.89
N HIS A 215 -13.92 -40.81 1.54
CA HIS A 215 -12.59 -40.65 0.94
C HIS A 215 -12.30 -41.77 -0.08
N PRO A 216 -11.72 -41.46 -1.25
CA PRO A 216 -11.18 -42.49 -2.13
C PRO A 216 -9.87 -43.10 -1.59
N PRO A 217 -9.57 -44.36 -1.94
CA PRO A 217 -8.45 -45.12 -1.37
C PRO A 217 -7.08 -44.55 -1.75
N ARG A 218 -6.17 -44.54 -0.77
CA ARG A 218 -4.78 -44.08 -0.90
C ARG A 218 -4.00 -44.97 -1.88
N HIS A 219 -3.37 -44.35 -2.88
CA HIS A 219 -2.29 -44.97 -3.62
C HIS A 219 -0.95 -44.76 -2.90
N GLU A 220 -0.20 -45.86 -2.77
CA GLU A 220 1.14 -45.91 -2.20
C GLU A 220 2.15 -45.20 -3.11
N GLN A 221 2.95 -44.30 -2.55
CA GLN A 221 4.04 -43.61 -3.24
C GLN A 221 5.35 -44.40 -3.14
N PRO A 222 6.17 -44.48 -4.21
CA PRO A 222 7.49 -45.10 -4.17
C PRO A 222 8.52 -44.27 -3.41
N GLN A 223 9.39 -44.96 -2.66
CA GLN A 223 10.51 -44.37 -1.94
C GLN A 223 11.67 -44.03 -2.89
N HIS A 224 11.98 -42.74 -3.03
CA HIS A 224 13.26 -42.30 -3.63
C HIS A 224 14.15 -41.63 -2.58
N THR A 225 15.24 -42.33 -2.26
CA THR A 225 16.40 -41.86 -1.50
C THR A 225 17.19 -40.82 -2.30
N LEU A 226 17.39 -39.62 -1.73
CA LEU A 226 18.34 -38.61 -2.22
C LEU A 226 19.60 -38.57 -1.34
N PRO A 227 20.80 -38.37 -1.94
CA PRO A 227 22.06 -38.36 -1.20
C PRO A 227 22.40 -36.98 -0.61
N ARG A 228 22.99 -37.02 0.59
CA ARG A 228 23.60 -35.89 1.32
C ARG A 228 24.81 -35.32 0.58
N ARG A 229 24.99 -33.99 0.63
CA ARG A 229 26.30 -33.31 0.52
C ARG A 229 26.24 -31.85 1.06
N PRO A 230 27.38 -31.15 1.28
CA PRO A 230 27.90 -30.85 2.62
C PRO A 230 28.05 -29.35 2.95
N VAL A 231 28.18 -29.06 4.27
CA VAL A 231 28.76 -27.83 4.90
C VAL A 231 30.30 -27.84 4.61
N PRO A 232 31.13 -26.76 4.65
CA PRO A 232 31.00 -25.45 5.34
C PRO A 232 31.64 -24.22 4.62
N LEU A 233 31.55 -23.01 5.22
CA LEU A 233 32.71 -22.16 5.62
C LEU A 233 32.31 -20.73 6.02
N ALA A 234 32.86 -20.30 7.15
CA ALA A 234 32.75 -18.98 7.75
C ALA A 234 33.71 -17.98 7.08
N LEU A 235 33.35 -16.69 7.11
CA LEU A 235 34.24 -15.55 6.79
C LEU A 235 34.07 -14.42 7.82
N PRO A 236 35.10 -13.58 8.00
CA PRO A 236 35.42 -12.94 9.27
C PRO A 236 34.81 -11.55 9.45
N ARG A 237 34.65 -11.20 10.73
CA ARG A 237 34.45 -9.84 11.24
C ARG A 237 35.73 -9.02 11.04
N ASN A 238 35.62 -7.80 10.53
CA ASN A 238 36.47 -6.70 11.01
C ASN A 238 35.87 -5.32 10.78
N LEU A 239 36.12 -4.48 11.78
CA LEU A 239 35.62 -3.13 12.02
C LEU A 239 36.54 -2.09 11.35
N GLY A 240 35.95 -1.02 10.82
CA GLY A 240 36.67 0.21 10.44
C GLY A 240 35.78 1.43 10.63
N ARG A 241 36.08 2.23 11.66
CA ARG A 241 35.47 3.54 11.96
C ARG A 241 36.04 4.62 11.04
N HIS A 242 35.20 5.54 10.55
CA HIS A 242 35.58 6.91 10.18
C HIS A 242 34.32 7.84 10.10
N PRO A 243 34.47 9.18 10.05
CA PRO A 243 33.87 10.08 11.04
C PRO A 243 32.58 10.82 10.63
N ILE A 244 32.05 11.48 11.65
CA ILE A 244 30.81 12.24 11.80
C ILE A 244 30.59 13.29 10.69
N ARG A 245 29.47 13.15 9.94
CA ARG A 245 28.82 14.23 9.18
C ARG A 245 27.40 14.45 9.71
N LYS A 246 27.01 15.73 9.76
CA LYS A 246 25.79 16.32 10.36
C LYS A 246 24.48 15.76 9.75
N PRO A 247 23.35 15.84 10.48
CA PRO A 247 22.14 15.08 10.18
C PRO A 247 21.35 15.63 8.98
N SER A 248 21.00 14.74 8.06
CA SER A 248 19.96 14.91 7.05
C SER A 248 18.74 14.06 7.47
N PRO A 249 17.51 14.43 7.08
CA PRO A 249 16.30 13.88 7.68
C PRO A 249 16.12 12.40 7.32
N THR A 250 15.95 11.61 8.39
CA THR A 250 15.32 10.28 8.47
C THR A 250 14.28 10.01 7.37
N GLY A 251 14.23 8.85 6.71
CA GLY A 251 14.97 7.61 6.89
C GLY A 251 14.33 6.50 6.04
N LEU A 252 15.03 6.10 4.98
CA LEU A 252 15.03 4.77 4.38
C LEU A 252 16.43 4.63 3.77
N SER A 253 17.28 3.81 4.38
CA SER A 253 18.64 3.60 3.92
C SER A 253 18.64 2.82 2.61
N GLY A 254 18.77 3.56 1.50
CA GLY A 254 19.73 3.30 0.44
C GLY A 254 19.92 1.88 -0.10
N GLU A 255 18.89 1.03 -0.15
CA GLU A 255 18.78 0.20 -1.35
C GLU A 255 18.49 1.19 -2.46
N ALA A 256 19.44 1.36 -3.39
CA ALA A 256 19.17 2.05 -4.64
C ALA A 256 17.99 1.32 -5.25
N LEU A 257 16.79 1.89 -5.05
CA LEU A 257 15.54 1.37 -5.55
C LEU A 257 15.75 1.32 -7.04
N ASP A 258 16.03 0.11 -7.55
CA ASP A 258 16.29 -0.09 -8.96
C ASP A 258 15.04 0.42 -9.68
N VAL A 259 15.20 1.57 -10.33
CA VAL A 259 14.10 2.26 -11.02
C VAL A 259 13.46 1.28 -12.00
N ARG A 260 14.26 0.40 -12.59
CA ARG A 260 13.80 -0.66 -13.48
C ARG A 260 12.94 -1.70 -12.76
N ALA A 261 13.35 -2.14 -11.57
CA ALA A 261 12.57 -3.06 -10.75
C ALA A 261 11.24 -2.43 -10.28
N PHE A 262 11.28 -1.16 -9.86
CA PHE A 262 10.08 -0.41 -9.46
C PHE A 262 9.08 -0.35 -10.61
N LEU A 263 9.55 0.04 -11.80
CA LEU A 263 8.74 0.13 -13.01
C LEU A 263 8.39 -1.25 -13.60
N SER A 264 9.00 -2.33 -13.09
CA SER A 264 8.76 -3.70 -13.55
C SER A 264 8.88 -3.84 -15.07
N ILE A 265 9.86 -3.12 -15.64
CA ILE A 265 10.16 -3.15 -17.07
C ILE A 265 11.06 -4.36 -17.31
N GLY A 266 10.49 -5.47 -17.79
CA GLY A 266 11.27 -6.62 -18.24
C GLY A 266 12.23 -6.22 -19.36
N ALA A 267 13.46 -6.74 -19.32
CA ALA A 267 14.43 -6.51 -20.40
C ALA A 267 13.92 -7.19 -21.69
N GLY A 268 13.32 -6.43 -22.60
CA GLY A 268 13.01 -6.88 -23.97
C GLY A 268 11.55 -7.17 -24.29
N GLY A 269 10.61 -6.91 -23.38
CA GLY A 269 9.17 -6.97 -23.71
C GLY A 269 8.68 -5.64 -24.25
N HIS A 270 8.09 -5.60 -25.46
CA HIS A 270 7.23 -4.47 -25.82
C HIS A 270 6.05 -4.45 -24.85
N PRO A 271 5.69 -3.30 -24.24
CA PRO A 271 4.44 -3.17 -23.49
C PRO A 271 3.32 -3.55 -24.44
N GLY A 272 2.82 -4.78 -24.28
CA GLY A 272 1.62 -5.21 -24.96
C GLY A 272 0.54 -4.24 -24.54
N ASP A 273 -0.10 -3.59 -25.52
CA ASP A 273 -1.20 -2.68 -25.27
C ASP A 273 -2.14 -3.44 -24.33
N PRO A 274 -2.39 -2.95 -23.09
CA PRO A 274 -3.43 -3.56 -22.25
C PRO A 274 -4.65 -3.65 -23.15
N ARG A 275 -5.37 -4.78 -23.16
CA ARG A 275 -6.50 -4.96 -24.09
C ARG A 275 -7.59 -3.92 -23.79
N LEU A 276 -7.41 -2.70 -24.30
CA LEU A 276 -8.25 -1.53 -24.07
C LEU A 276 -9.64 -1.77 -24.65
N GLU A 277 -9.75 -2.76 -25.54
CA GLU A 277 -10.96 -3.36 -26.07
C GLU A 277 -11.92 -3.89 -24.99
N ARG A 278 -11.47 -4.11 -23.75
CA ARG A 278 -12.32 -4.52 -22.62
C ARG A 278 -12.97 -3.35 -21.88
N TYR A 279 -12.68 -2.11 -22.27
CA TYR A 279 -13.18 -0.91 -21.59
C TYR A 279 -14.36 -0.30 -22.33
N ASP A 280 -15.27 0.30 -21.56
CA ASP A 280 -16.41 1.01 -22.14
C ASP A 280 -15.89 2.24 -22.89
N LYS A 281 -16.34 2.38 -24.14
CA LYS A 281 -15.80 3.31 -25.11
C LYS A 281 -16.79 4.42 -25.42
N ALA A 282 -16.40 5.63 -25.10
CA ALA A 282 -17.11 6.85 -25.44
C ALA A 282 -16.42 7.55 -26.61
N ARG A 283 -17.17 7.95 -27.65
CA ARG A 283 -16.66 8.67 -28.82
C ARG A 283 -17.38 9.99 -29.02
N GLY A 284 -16.63 11.02 -29.40
CA GLY A 284 -17.16 12.32 -29.80
C GLY A 284 -16.93 13.43 -28.77
N ASN A 285 -16.77 14.66 -29.26
CA ASN A 285 -16.42 15.82 -28.42
C ASN A 285 -17.47 16.14 -27.34
N GLY A 286 -18.75 15.80 -27.58
CA GLY A 286 -19.82 15.97 -26.58
C GLY A 286 -19.84 14.88 -25.50
N CYS A 287 -19.26 13.71 -25.77
CA CYS A 287 -19.36 12.57 -24.87
C CYS A 287 -18.61 12.80 -23.54
N TRP A 288 -17.52 13.58 -23.59
CA TRP A 288 -16.80 13.96 -22.37
C TRP A 288 -17.66 14.79 -21.42
N MET A 289 -18.36 15.79 -21.94
CA MET A 289 -19.22 16.66 -21.15
C MET A 289 -20.37 15.88 -20.53
N ASP A 290 -20.94 14.93 -21.27
CA ASP A 290 -22.00 14.06 -20.78
C ASP A 290 -21.50 13.13 -19.66
N ILE A 291 -20.34 12.49 -19.85
CA ILE A 291 -19.71 11.66 -18.82
C ILE A 291 -19.43 12.50 -17.57
N HIS A 292 -18.79 13.66 -17.73
CA HIS A 292 -18.43 14.53 -16.63
C HIS A 292 -19.67 15.02 -15.86
N SER A 293 -20.72 15.43 -16.57
CA SER A 293 -22.00 15.85 -15.99
C SER A 293 -22.66 14.72 -15.18
N LYS A 294 -22.74 13.51 -15.74
CA LYS A 294 -23.30 12.33 -15.04
C LYS A 294 -22.47 11.95 -13.82
N LEU A 295 -21.14 12.02 -13.91
CA LEU A 295 -20.25 11.73 -12.77
C LEU A 295 -20.38 12.76 -11.65
N LEU A 296 -20.56 14.03 -12.00
CA LEU A 296 -20.81 15.12 -11.06
C LEU A 296 -22.16 14.91 -10.35
N GLN A 297 -23.22 14.61 -11.12
CA GLN A 297 -24.55 14.29 -10.59
C GLN A 297 -24.50 13.08 -9.62
N ALA A 298 -23.72 12.05 -9.96
CA ALA A 298 -23.53 10.89 -9.12
C ALA A 298 -22.57 11.10 -7.92
N LYS A 299 -21.96 12.30 -7.79
CA LYS A 299 -20.92 12.61 -6.79
C LYS A 299 -19.71 11.66 -6.85
N LEU A 300 -19.39 11.15 -8.04
CA LEU A 300 -18.28 10.22 -8.29
C LEU A 300 -17.03 10.90 -8.84
N GLU A 301 -17.14 12.15 -9.32
CA GLU A 301 -16.05 12.92 -9.95
C GLU A 301 -14.76 12.93 -9.11
N ARG A 302 -14.84 13.21 -7.80
CA ARG A 302 -13.67 13.30 -6.90
C ARG A 302 -12.92 11.97 -6.72
N LYS A 303 -13.49 10.85 -7.17
CA LYS A 303 -12.86 9.53 -7.11
C LYS A 303 -12.14 9.17 -8.41
N MET A 304 -12.37 9.95 -9.47
CA MET A 304 -11.87 9.69 -10.80
C MET A 304 -10.62 10.50 -11.10
N LYS A 305 -9.72 9.88 -11.83
CA LYS A 305 -8.52 10.48 -12.37
C LYS A 305 -8.55 10.34 -13.88
N TYR A 306 -8.43 11.47 -14.55
CA TYR A 306 -8.36 11.55 -16.00
C TYR A 306 -6.90 11.61 -16.43
N CYS A 307 -6.53 10.76 -17.37
CA CYS A 307 -5.15 10.59 -17.82
C CYS A 307 -5.11 10.54 -19.35
N PRO A 308 -4.23 11.30 -20.00
CA PRO A 308 -3.77 10.99 -21.34
C PRO A 308 -3.20 9.55 -21.38
N ASP A 309 -3.43 8.82 -22.47
CA ASP A 309 -2.92 7.44 -22.68
C ASP A 309 -1.40 7.37 -22.45
N GLU A 310 -0.69 8.40 -22.88
CA GLU A 310 0.76 8.51 -22.80
C GLU A 310 1.26 8.87 -21.39
N SER A 311 0.38 9.21 -20.45
CA SER A 311 0.74 9.37 -19.02
C SER A 311 0.81 8.04 -18.28
N LEU A 312 0.32 6.96 -18.89
CA LEU A 312 0.28 5.63 -18.32
C LEU A 312 1.24 4.70 -19.05
N ILE A 313 2.15 4.09 -18.29
CA ILE A 313 3.00 3.02 -18.80
C ILE A 313 2.45 1.71 -18.26
N TRP A 314 1.89 0.89 -19.14
CA TRP A 314 1.37 -0.41 -18.76
C TRP A 314 2.50 -1.42 -18.59
N SER A 315 2.44 -2.22 -17.52
CA SER A 315 3.48 -3.21 -17.25
C SER A 315 3.39 -4.36 -18.25
N THR A 316 4.51 -4.70 -18.87
CA THR A 316 4.65 -5.87 -19.76
C THR A 316 4.46 -7.19 -19.01
N CYS A 317 4.90 -7.23 -17.76
CA CYS A 317 4.91 -8.42 -16.92
C CYS A 317 3.56 -8.66 -16.22
N SER A 318 2.64 -7.69 -16.25
CA SER A 318 1.39 -7.77 -15.49
C SER A 318 0.28 -6.92 -16.10
N PRO A 319 -0.81 -7.53 -16.61
CA PRO A 319 -1.95 -6.79 -17.16
C PRO A 319 -2.74 -6.03 -16.08
N VAL A 320 -2.43 -6.25 -14.80
CA VAL A 320 -3.08 -5.61 -13.65
C VAL A 320 -2.19 -4.53 -13.05
N GLN A 321 -1.10 -4.12 -13.70
CA GLN A 321 -0.22 -3.08 -13.20
C GLN A 321 0.08 -2.04 -14.28
N CYS A 322 0.15 -0.78 -13.86
CA CYS A 322 0.61 0.33 -14.68
C CYS A 322 1.35 1.36 -13.83
N ILE A 323 2.07 2.25 -14.47
CA ILE A 323 2.73 3.39 -13.85
C ILE A 323 2.06 4.65 -14.35
N PHE A 324 1.59 5.48 -13.44
CA PHE A 324 1.11 6.82 -13.76
C PHE A 324 2.21 7.84 -13.48
N MET A 325 2.52 8.67 -14.48
CA MET A 325 3.57 9.68 -14.40
C MET A 325 2.98 11.09 -14.45
N HIS A 326 3.54 11.99 -13.64
CA HIS A 326 3.25 13.42 -13.73
C HIS A 326 4.47 14.23 -13.26
N PRO A 327 4.68 15.44 -13.79
CA PRO A 327 5.76 16.31 -13.34
C PRO A 327 5.55 16.71 -11.88
N VAL A 328 6.64 16.86 -11.12
CA VAL A 328 6.64 17.39 -9.74
C VAL A 328 6.87 18.89 -9.72
N HIS A 329 7.49 19.42 -10.77
CA HIS A 329 7.87 20.82 -10.83
C HIS A 329 6.86 21.67 -11.62
N SER A 330 6.75 22.93 -11.21
CA SER A 330 6.34 24.04 -12.07
C SER A 330 7.57 24.85 -12.47
N TYR A 331 7.50 25.50 -13.64
CA TYR A 331 8.50 26.46 -14.07
C TYR A 331 8.03 27.88 -13.75
N VAL A 332 8.84 28.65 -13.04
CA VAL A 332 8.56 30.07 -12.72
C VAL A 332 9.41 30.94 -13.64
N SER A 333 8.76 31.63 -14.57
CA SER A 333 9.42 32.40 -15.62
C SER A 333 10.25 33.54 -15.05
N GLU A 334 9.75 34.25 -14.03
CA GLU A 334 10.41 35.41 -13.43
C GLU A 334 11.76 35.05 -12.80
N SER A 335 11.85 33.87 -12.18
CA SER A 335 13.06 33.39 -11.52
C SER A 335 13.85 32.38 -12.36
N GLN A 336 13.37 32.05 -13.56
CA GLN A 336 13.91 31.02 -14.46
C GLN A 336 14.25 29.71 -13.71
N SER A 337 13.38 29.31 -12.78
CA SER A 337 13.66 28.18 -11.88
C SER A 337 12.49 27.21 -11.77
N TYR A 338 12.83 25.95 -11.49
CA TYR A 338 11.87 24.89 -11.21
C TYR A 338 11.55 24.89 -9.72
N LYS A 339 10.27 24.97 -9.39
CA LYS A 339 9.81 24.87 -8.00
C LYS A 339 8.94 23.63 -7.86
N PRO A 340 9.03 22.89 -6.74
CA PRO A 340 8.04 21.87 -6.42
C PRO A 340 6.64 22.48 -6.46
N TYR A 341 5.77 21.84 -7.23
CA TYR A 341 4.37 22.20 -7.34
C TYR A 341 3.55 21.06 -6.74
N ASP A 342 2.80 21.34 -5.68
CA ASP A 342 1.90 20.36 -5.10
C ASP A 342 0.67 20.25 -5.98
N TYR A 343 0.76 19.36 -6.98
CA TYR A 343 -0.42 18.93 -7.69
C TYR A 343 -1.33 18.24 -6.66
N ASN A 344 -2.52 18.82 -6.43
CA ASN A 344 -3.61 18.23 -5.61
C ASN A 344 -3.98 16.79 -6.01
N ASP A 345 -3.47 16.39 -7.16
CA ASP A 345 -3.62 15.11 -7.83
C ASP A 345 -2.62 14.02 -7.42
N HIS A 346 -1.78 14.27 -6.42
CA HIS A 346 -0.87 13.24 -5.91
C HIS A 346 -1.63 12.06 -5.30
N MET A 347 -1.32 10.83 -5.76
CA MET A 347 -1.87 9.62 -5.13
C MET A 347 -0.98 9.15 -4.00
N ARG A 348 -1.49 9.26 -2.78
CA ARG A 348 -0.84 8.69 -1.59
C ARG A 348 -0.70 7.17 -1.72
N PRO A 349 0.34 6.55 -1.14
CA PRO A 349 0.43 5.10 -1.04
C PRO A 349 -0.87 4.51 -0.45
N ARG A 350 -1.36 3.42 -1.04
CA ARG A 350 -2.63 2.74 -0.75
C ARG A 350 -3.90 3.50 -1.15
N ALA A 351 -3.81 4.73 -1.63
CA ALA A 351 -4.97 5.43 -2.18
C ALA A 351 -5.53 4.66 -3.39
N THR A 352 -6.84 4.67 -3.53
CA THR A 352 -7.55 4.04 -4.65
C THR A 352 -8.24 5.12 -5.47
N ARG A 353 -8.09 5.06 -6.79
CA ARG A 353 -8.70 5.98 -7.75
C ARG A 353 -9.22 5.21 -8.96
N ASP A 354 -10.33 5.68 -9.50
CA ASP A 354 -10.87 5.22 -10.79
C ASP A 354 -10.13 5.94 -11.92
N PHE A 355 -9.66 5.22 -12.93
CA PHE A 355 -8.90 5.81 -14.04
C PHE A 355 -9.72 5.85 -15.32
N CYS A 356 -9.68 7.00 -16.00
CA CYS A 356 -10.18 7.17 -17.35
C CYS A 356 -9.05 7.65 -18.26
N VAL A 357 -8.89 6.96 -19.39
CA VAL A 357 -7.81 7.19 -20.33
C VAL A 357 -8.36 7.81 -21.61
N SER A 358 -7.83 8.96 -21.99
CA SER A 358 -8.12 9.58 -23.29
C SER A 358 -7.03 9.20 -24.29
N LYS A 359 -7.43 8.60 -25.40
CA LYS A 359 -6.54 8.33 -26.53
C LYS A 359 -6.74 9.41 -27.58
N GLU A 360 -5.64 10.06 -27.96
CA GLU A 360 -5.66 11.04 -29.03
C GLU A 360 -6.19 10.39 -30.33
N GLY A 361 -7.08 11.12 -31.00
CA GLY A 361 -7.77 10.69 -32.20
C GLY A 361 -8.83 11.71 -32.58
N ASN A 362 -9.30 11.67 -33.83
CA ASN A 362 -10.44 12.48 -34.27
C ASN A 362 -11.60 11.53 -34.67
N PRO A 363 -12.62 11.34 -33.81
CA PRO A 363 -12.83 11.98 -32.51
C PRO A 363 -12.00 11.38 -31.36
N VAL A 364 -11.77 12.17 -30.31
CA VAL A 364 -11.12 11.70 -29.07
C VAL A 364 -11.92 10.55 -28.50
N THR A 365 -11.23 9.48 -28.10
CA THR A 365 -11.86 8.31 -27.49
C THR A 365 -11.47 8.23 -26.02
N ILE A 366 -12.46 8.06 -25.14
CA ILE A 366 -12.25 7.92 -23.70
C ILE A 366 -12.59 6.48 -23.29
N TYR A 367 -11.69 5.87 -22.52
CA TYR A 367 -11.78 4.52 -22.00
C TYR A 367 -11.85 4.56 -20.48
N TYR A 368 -12.81 3.88 -19.87
CA TYR A 368 -12.84 3.67 -18.43
C TYR A 368 -12.03 2.43 -18.04
N CYS A 369 -10.92 2.60 -17.32
CA CYS A 369 -9.95 1.54 -17.05
C CYS A 369 -10.18 0.77 -15.73
N GLY A 370 -11.11 1.21 -14.88
CA GLY A 370 -11.34 0.60 -13.57
C GLY A 370 -10.68 1.32 -12.40
N ALA A 371 -10.76 0.73 -11.21
CA ALA A 371 -10.18 1.23 -9.98
C ALA A 371 -8.79 0.64 -9.74
N PHE A 372 -7.83 1.52 -9.45
CA PHE A 372 -6.43 1.19 -9.21
C PHE A 372 -6.00 1.66 -7.82
N ARG A 373 -5.20 0.83 -7.14
CA ARG A 373 -4.52 1.14 -5.89
C ARG A 373 -3.10 1.60 -6.17
N CYS A 374 -2.68 2.73 -5.59
CA CYS A 374 -1.28 3.12 -5.54
C CYS A 374 -0.52 2.18 -4.60
N VAL A 375 0.37 1.34 -5.12
CA VAL A 375 1.18 0.40 -4.33
C VAL A 375 2.55 0.99 -3.96
N GLY A 376 3.00 2.00 -4.69
CA GLY A 376 4.27 2.69 -4.41
C GLY A 376 4.40 3.97 -5.21
N THR A 377 5.30 4.83 -4.75
CA THR A 377 5.63 6.12 -5.38
C THR A 377 7.14 6.25 -5.47
N LEU A 378 7.63 6.70 -6.62
CA LEU A 378 9.04 6.97 -6.85
C LEU A 378 9.18 8.32 -7.55
N GLU A 379 10.13 9.13 -7.11
CA GLU A 379 10.52 10.35 -7.82
C GLU A 379 11.82 10.10 -8.56
N VAL A 380 11.82 10.44 -9.83
CA VAL A 380 12.95 10.25 -10.74
C VAL A 380 13.13 11.49 -11.59
N THR A 381 14.36 11.75 -12.00
CA THR A 381 14.65 12.74 -13.02
C THR A 381 14.17 12.23 -14.38
N THR A 382 13.82 13.17 -15.28
CA THR A 382 13.55 12.82 -16.67
C THR A 382 14.76 12.17 -17.36
N GLY A 383 15.99 12.46 -16.92
CA GLY A 383 17.20 11.80 -17.41
C GLY A 383 17.22 10.30 -17.10
N GLU A 384 16.95 9.93 -15.84
CA GLU A 384 16.83 8.52 -15.43
C GLU A 384 15.70 7.80 -16.20
N LEU A 385 14.57 8.47 -16.46
CA LEU A 385 13.49 7.89 -17.29
C LEU A 385 13.90 7.67 -18.75
N ILE A 386 14.71 8.56 -19.33
CA ILE A 386 15.23 8.42 -20.69
C ILE A 386 16.20 7.24 -20.76
N GLU A 387 17.09 7.09 -19.77
CA GLU A 387 18.05 5.98 -19.68
C GLU A 387 17.37 4.61 -19.62
N LEU A 388 16.13 4.54 -19.12
CA LEU A 388 15.34 3.30 -19.09
C LEU A 388 14.84 2.85 -20.47
N GLY A 389 14.92 3.70 -21.49
CA GLY A 389 14.54 3.35 -22.87
C GLY A 389 13.05 3.08 -23.06
N LEU A 390 12.19 3.71 -22.25
CA LEU A 390 10.73 3.53 -22.27
C LEU A 390 10.11 3.85 -23.64
N PRO A 391 9.45 2.89 -24.32
CA PRO A 391 8.74 3.13 -25.57
C PRO A 391 7.32 3.67 -25.34
N PRO A 392 6.75 4.43 -26.30
CA PRO A 392 7.44 5.09 -27.41
C PRO A 392 8.19 6.34 -26.89
N GLN A 393 9.48 6.45 -27.25
CA GLN A 393 10.49 7.34 -26.65
C GLN A 393 10.20 8.87 -26.74
N GLY A 394 9.05 9.30 -27.26
CA GLY A 394 8.65 10.70 -27.35
C GLY A 394 7.27 11.05 -26.79
N ALA A 395 6.31 10.11 -26.79
CA ALA A 395 4.92 10.44 -26.49
C ALA A 395 4.71 10.82 -25.02
N TRP A 396 5.32 10.06 -24.10
CA TRP A 396 5.26 10.38 -22.67
C TRP A 396 5.99 11.68 -22.34
N LEU A 397 7.09 11.98 -23.05
CA LEU A 397 7.85 13.22 -22.86
C LEU A 397 7.02 14.43 -23.27
N ASP A 398 6.30 14.33 -24.38
CA ASP A 398 5.38 15.38 -24.83
C ASP A 398 4.27 15.63 -23.82
N VAL A 399 3.73 14.56 -23.24
CA VAL A 399 2.70 14.68 -22.21
C VAL A 399 3.24 15.27 -20.91
N LEU A 400 4.46 14.93 -20.49
CA LEU A 400 5.11 15.60 -19.36
C LEU A 400 5.31 17.09 -19.65
N VAL A 401 5.86 17.44 -20.82
CA VAL A 401 6.09 18.83 -21.21
C VAL A 401 4.79 19.63 -21.24
N ASN A 402 3.71 19.06 -21.76
CA ASN A 402 2.39 19.70 -21.81
C ASN A 402 1.74 19.85 -20.42
N ASN A 403 2.12 19.02 -19.46
CA ASN A 403 1.59 19.03 -18.09
C ASN A 403 2.45 19.84 -17.11
N ILE A 404 3.63 20.33 -17.50
CA ILE A 404 4.43 21.22 -16.63
C ILE A 404 3.72 22.57 -16.54
N PHE A 405 3.27 22.93 -15.34
CA PHE A 405 2.70 24.24 -15.08
C PHE A 405 3.78 25.33 -15.23
N VAL A 406 3.49 26.36 -16.03
CA VAL A 406 4.36 27.53 -16.21
C VAL A 406 3.70 28.75 -15.59
N SER A 407 4.34 29.31 -14.56
CA SER A 407 3.92 30.56 -13.93
C SER A 407 4.67 31.73 -14.58
N GLY A 408 3.93 32.81 -14.90
CA GLY A 408 4.48 34.04 -15.46
C GLY A 408 4.49 34.10 -16.98
N THR A 409 4.85 35.27 -17.53
CA THR A 409 5.02 35.44 -18.98
C THR A 409 6.32 34.77 -19.41
N PHE A 410 6.21 33.73 -20.24
CA PHE A 410 7.37 33.03 -20.77
C PHE A 410 8.07 33.91 -21.81
N SER A 411 9.24 34.45 -21.47
CA SER A 411 10.10 35.19 -22.40
C SER A 411 11.42 34.43 -22.57
N PRO A 412 11.57 33.65 -23.66
CA PRO A 412 12.77 32.85 -23.86
C PRO A 412 13.96 33.75 -24.18
N ASN A 413 15.01 33.65 -23.36
CA ASN A 413 16.34 34.11 -23.75
C ASN A 413 16.86 33.11 -24.81
N GLY A 414 16.74 33.44 -26.09
CA GLY A 414 17.28 32.63 -27.18
C GLY A 414 16.29 32.12 -28.23
N GLY A 415 15.06 32.66 -28.30
CA GLY A 415 14.14 32.40 -29.41
C GLY A 415 13.48 31.01 -29.42
N LEU A 416 13.74 30.17 -28.41
CA LEU A 416 13.06 28.88 -28.24
C LEU A 416 11.61 29.07 -27.82
N THR A 417 10.70 28.30 -28.40
CA THR A 417 9.33 28.21 -27.87
C THR A 417 9.33 27.60 -26.46
N MET A 418 8.31 27.89 -25.65
CA MET A 418 8.15 27.31 -24.31
C MET A 418 8.25 25.78 -24.33
N ARG A 419 7.61 25.14 -25.31
CA ARG A 419 7.65 23.69 -25.48
C ARG A 419 9.05 23.17 -25.79
N GLN A 420 9.81 23.87 -26.64
CA GLN A 420 11.20 23.50 -26.94
C GLN A 420 12.10 23.65 -25.71
N PHE A 421 11.95 24.74 -24.96
CA PHE A 421 12.70 24.98 -23.72
C PHE A 421 12.42 23.90 -22.67
N LEU A 422 11.15 23.59 -22.42
CA LEU A 422 10.77 22.54 -21.46
C LEU A 422 11.23 21.16 -21.91
N ARG A 423 11.12 20.84 -23.20
CA ARG A 423 11.63 19.58 -23.75
C ARG A 423 13.15 19.48 -23.56
N GLN A 424 13.89 20.55 -23.80
CA GLN A 424 15.33 20.60 -23.52
C GLN A 424 15.62 20.36 -22.03
N ALA A 425 14.89 21.02 -21.13
CA ALA A 425 15.05 20.81 -19.70
C ALA A 425 14.76 19.37 -19.25
N CYS A 426 13.77 18.71 -19.87
CA CYS A 426 13.53 17.29 -19.63
C CYS A 426 14.69 16.43 -20.14
N HIS A 427 15.25 16.68 -21.32
CA HIS A 427 16.43 15.97 -21.81
C HIS A 427 17.67 16.16 -20.92
N GLU A 428 17.82 17.35 -20.34
CA GLU A 428 18.89 17.67 -19.38
C GLU A 428 18.65 17.10 -17.98
N GLY A 429 17.55 16.37 -17.74
CA GLY A 429 17.24 15.78 -16.44
C GLY A 429 16.85 16.79 -15.34
N LYS A 430 16.52 18.04 -15.70
CA LYS A 430 16.20 19.12 -14.74
C LYS A 430 14.79 19.02 -14.16
N ILE A 431 13.94 18.18 -14.74
CA ILE A 431 12.56 17.99 -14.30
C ILE A 431 12.47 16.70 -13.48
N LEU A 432 11.90 16.82 -12.28
CA LEU A 432 11.50 15.65 -11.50
C LEU A 432 10.11 15.19 -11.94
N VAL A 433 9.98 13.89 -12.10
CA VAL A 433 8.76 13.17 -12.45
C VAL A 433 8.43 12.24 -11.30
N ARG A 434 7.18 12.26 -10.86
CA ARG A 434 6.70 11.32 -9.85
C ARG A 434 5.93 10.20 -10.55
N CYS A 435 6.47 8.99 -10.38
CA CYS A 435 5.93 7.74 -10.88
C CYS A 435 5.12 7.06 -9.77
N HIS A 436 3.83 6.83 -10.01
CA HIS A 436 2.97 6.05 -9.14
C HIS A 436 2.83 4.64 -9.70
N LYS A 437 3.28 3.63 -8.96
CA LYS A 437 3.02 2.23 -9.31
C LYS A 437 1.60 1.89 -8.90
N LEU A 438 0.78 1.48 -9.87
CA LEU A 438 -0.63 1.20 -9.71
C LEU A 438 -0.91 -0.28 -9.89
N GLN A 439 -1.83 -0.79 -9.08
CA GLN A 439 -2.34 -2.15 -9.17
C GLN A 439 -3.86 -2.09 -9.34
N TYR A 440 -4.35 -2.69 -10.41
CA TYR A 440 -5.79 -2.87 -10.65
C TYR A 440 -6.41 -3.64 -9.49
N ILE A 441 -7.54 -3.13 -8.99
CA ILE A 441 -8.30 -3.75 -7.91
C ILE A 441 -9.56 -4.41 -8.48
N ALA A 442 -10.42 -3.60 -9.09
CA ALA A 442 -11.75 -3.98 -9.52
C ALA A 442 -12.32 -2.92 -10.47
N ARG A 443 -13.41 -3.26 -11.14
CA ARG A 443 -14.21 -2.31 -11.93
C ARG A 443 -15.27 -1.68 -11.02
N ASN A 444 -15.50 -0.37 -11.16
CA ASN A 444 -16.59 0.32 -10.48
C ASN A 444 -17.82 0.29 -11.38
N GLU A 445 -18.77 -0.60 -11.06
CA GLU A 445 -19.98 -0.82 -11.84
C GLU A 445 -20.86 0.43 -12.00
N ALA A 446 -20.80 1.38 -11.06
CA ALA A 446 -21.54 2.64 -11.20
C ALA A 446 -20.92 3.53 -12.30
N ILE A 447 -19.60 3.62 -12.35
CA ILE A 447 -18.89 4.38 -13.38
C ILE A 447 -19.00 3.69 -14.73
N SER A 448 -18.86 2.35 -14.75
CA SER A 448 -19.02 1.55 -15.96
C SER A 448 -20.39 1.77 -16.60
N ARG A 449 -21.47 1.78 -15.81
CA ARG A 449 -22.81 2.10 -16.31
C ARG A 449 -22.91 3.49 -16.91
N ILE A 450 -22.33 4.51 -16.28
CA ILE A 450 -22.31 5.88 -16.82
C ILE A 450 -21.59 5.90 -18.19
N PHE A 451 -20.45 5.22 -18.31
CA PHE A 451 -19.73 5.12 -19.57
C PHE A 451 -20.52 4.36 -20.63
N ALA A 452 -21.18 3.26 -20.28
CA ALA A 452 -22.03 2.49 -21.19
C ALA A 452 -23.26 3.29 -21.67
N GLU A 453 -23.89 4.06 -20.78
CA GLU A 453 -24.99 4.98 -21.11
C GLU A 453 -24.54 6.08 -22.09
N CYS A 454 -23.36 6.68 -21.86
CA CYS A 454 -22.79 7.68 -22.76
C CYS A 454 -22.35 7.08 -24.10
N ALA A 455 -21.77 5.88 -24.07
CA ALA A 455 -21.29 5.16 -25.26
C ALA A 455 -22.42 4.71 -26.18
N SER A 456 -23.55 4.29 -25.62
CA SER A 456 -24.71 3.79 -26.38
C SER A 456 -25.47 4.89 -27.13
N GLY A 457 -25.14 6.17 -26.93
CA GLY A 457 -25.82 7.28 -27.60
C GLY A 457 -27.30 7.40 -27.21
N ALA A 458 -27.78 6.58 -26.27
CA ALA A 458 -29.14 6.63 -25.72
C ALA A 458 -29.26 7.75 -24.68
N SER A 459 -28.62 8.89 -24.94
CA SER A 459 -29.20 10.16 -24.54
C SER A 459 -30.50 10.24 -25.32
N ALA A 460 -31.55 9.63 -24.76
CA ALA A 460 -32.90 10.03 -24.99
C ALA A 460 -32.91 11.53 -24.72
N ARG A 461 -32.66 12.34 -25.76
CA ARG A 461 -33.12 13.71 -25.76
C ARG A 461 -34.56 13.59 -25.26
N PRO A 462 -34.92 14.22 -24.12
CA PRO A 462 -36.32 14.37 -23.84
C PRO A 462 -36.87 15.00 -25.11
N LEU A 463 -37.74 14.26 -25.82
CA LEU A 463 -38.61 14.89 -26.79
C LEU A 463 -39.31 15.96 -25.95
N ASN A 464 -38.85 17.20 -26.08
CA ASN A 464 -39.64 18.34 -25.70
C ASN A 464 -40.90 18.21 -26.55
N GLN A 465 -41.92 17.60 -25.95
CA GLN A 465 -43.27 17.70 -26.44
C GLN A 465 -43.62 19.19 -26.45
N SER A 466 -44.16 19.59 -27.60
CA SER A 466 -45.06 20.72 -27.78
C SER A 466 -44.55 22.10 -27.34
N GLY A 467 -43.90 22.77 -28.29
CA GLY A 467 -44.18 24.17 -28.55
C GLY A 467 -44.56 24.32 -30.02
N GLU A 468 -45.81 24.02 -30.35
CA GLU A 468 -46.46 24.54 -31.56
C GLU A 468 -46.32 26.07 -31.56
N GLN A 469 -45.64 26.63 -32.55
CA GLN A 469 -46.04 27.92 -33.11
C GLN A 469 -45.56 28.03 -34.56
N ALA A 470 -46.57 28.05 -35.43
CA ALA A 470 -46.67 28.59 -36.79
C ALA A 470 -45.38 29.19 -37.40
N SER A 471 -44.97 28.70 -38.57
CA SER A 471 -45.23 29.39 -39.86
C SER A 471 -45.23 30.92 -39.73
N ASP A 472 -44.15 31.57 -40.16
CA ASP A 472 -44.14 32.30 -41.43
C ASP A 472 -42.84 33.09 -41.59
N ASP A 473 -42.48 33.28 -42.86
CA ASP A 473 -41.70 34.37 -43.42
C ASP A 473 -40.17 34.44 -43.22
N ALA A 474 -39.50 34.04 -44.30
CA ALA A 474 -38.74 34.96 -45.15
C ALA A 474 -37.86 36.01 -44.44
N ASN A 475 -36.56 35.76 -44.38
CA ASN A 475 -35.61 36.73 -44.92
C ASN A 475 -34.21 36.16 -45.15
N SER A 476 -33.84 36.13 -46.42
CA SER A 476 -32.45 36.22 -46.88
C SER A 476 -31.71 37.34 -46.15
N ARG A 477 -30.51 37.05 -45.63
CA ARG A 477 -29.45 38.05 -45.54
C ARG A 477 -28.07 37.38 -45.58
N GLU A 478 -27.44 37.60 -46.72
CA GLU A 478 -26.03 37.40 -47.01
C GLU A 478 -25.14 37.97 -45.89
N TRP A 479 -24.17 37.17 -45.44
CA TRP A 479 -23.03 37.69 -44.69
C TRP A 479 -21.85 37.86 -45.66
N LYS A 480 -21.65 39.11 -46.10
CA LYS A 480 -20.44 39.55 -46.79
C LYS A 480 -19.24 39.52 -45.83
N LYS A 481 -18.14 38.90 -46.29
CA LYS A 481 -16.81 39.00 -45.68
C LYS A 481 -16.27 40.44 -45.79
N PRO A 482 -15.62 41.01 -44.76
CA PRO A 482 -14.78 42.18 -44.94
C PRO A 482 -13.38 41.77 -45.43
N ARG A 483 -12.90 42.50 -46.44
CA ARG A 483 -11.53 42.49 -46.96
C ARG A 483 -10.56 43.13 -45.96
N GLN A 484 -9.33 42.61 -45.97
CA GLN A 484 -8.13 43.23 -45.39
C GLN A 484 -7.86 44.60 -46.02
N VAL A 485 -7.39 45.54 -45.19
CA VAL A 485 -6.40 46.56 -45.54
C VAL A 485 -5.34 46.54 -44.45
#